data_AF-A0A2E1LXM4-F1
#
_entry.id   AF-A0A2E1LXM4-F1
#
_cell.length_a   1.000
_cell.length_b   1.000
_cell.length_c   1.000
_cell.angle_alpha   90.00
_cell.angle_beta   90.00
_cell.angle_gamma   90.00
#
_symmetry.space_group_name_H-M   'P 1'
#
loop_
_entity.id
_entity.type
_entity.pdbx_description
1 polymer ?
#
loop_
_entity_poly.entity_id
_entity_poly.type
_entity_poly.pdbx_seq_one_letter_code
_entity_poly.pdbx_strand_id
1 'polypeptide(L)'
;GEEVVREASRQTIHRTGTYCKIVDWDQLDNGLLVITIEGLAKFRISDCWQGDGGLLEATVDFSDQDRTGKDPIPLDDAYNALVDLLQNLENHPMVEQKNLSINYDNLWDLGWRLGELIPIEVSKKQQLLEIDDPWERISAIEKLVADMANEAG
;
A
#
# COMPACT_ATOMS: atom_id res chain seq x y z
N GLY A 1 -15.99 10.20 18.76
CA GLY A 1 -14.95 10.20 17.72
C GLY A 1 -15.23 11.36 16.80
N GLU A 2 -14.23 12.17 16.50
CA GLU A 2 -14.31 13.27 15.53
C GLU A 2 -14.32 12.76 14.08
N GLU A 3 -15.17 11.76 13.79
CA GLU A 3 -15.35 11.20 12.44
C GLU A 3 -16.56 11.85 11.75
N VAL A 4 -16.66 13.17 11.87
CA VAL A 4 -17.67 13.95 11.15
C VAL A 4 -16.92 15.05 10.42
N VAL A 5 -17.02 15.03 9.09
CA VAL A 5 -16.40 16.03 8.22
C VAL A 5 -16.87 17.42 8.66
N ARG A 6 -15.93 18.26 9.08
CA ARG A 6 -16.21 19.68 9.36
C ARG A 6 -16.38 20.38 8.02
N GLU A 7 -17.54 21.01 7.80
CA GLU A 7 -17.77 21.89 6.65
C GLU A 7 -16.60 22.89 6.55
N ALA A 8 -15.88 22.89 5.43
CA ALA A 8 -14.73 23.74 5.05
C ALA A 8 -13.30 23.15 5.11
N SER A 9 -13.09 21.84 5.23
CA SER A 9 -11.78 21.25 4.92
C SER A 9 -11.64 20.91 3.43
N ARG A 10 -10.67 21.54 2.75
CA ARG A 10 -10.26 21.15 1.39
C ARG A 10 -9.51 19.82 1.50
N GLN A 11 -10.22 18.72 1.29
CA GLN A 11 -9.61 17.39 1.18
C GLN A 11 -8.71 17.38 -0.04
N THR A 12 -7.42 17.11 0.18
CA THR A 12 -6.47 16.88 -0.91
C THR A 12 -6.37 15.38 -1.08
N ILE A 13 -6.70 14.91 -2.29
CA ILE A 13 -6.60 13.50 -2.65
C ILE A 13 -5.41 13.30 -3.58
N HIS A 14 -4.71 12.19 -3.39
CA HIS A 14 -3.74 11.74 -4.37
C HIS A 14 -4.45 11.21 -5.61
N ARG A 15 -3.83 11.41 -6.78
CA ARG A 15 -4.39 10.94 -8.06
C ARG A 15 -4.25 9.44 -8.25
N THR A 16 -3.38 8.78 -7.49
CA THR A 16 -3.14 7.34 -7.60
C THR A 16 -3.59 6.67 -6.31
N GLY A 17 -4.34 5.58 -6.43
CA GLY A 17 -4.85 4.82 -5.30
C GLY A 17 -4.93 3.33 -5.59
N THR A 18 -5.37 2.56 -4.60
CA THR A 18 -5.54 1.11 -4.69
C THR A 18 -7.01 0.77 -4.53
N TYR A 19 -7.58 0.11 -5.53
CA TYR A 19 -8.90 -0.48 -5.44
C TYR A 19 -8.83 -1.67 -4.50
N CYS A 20 -9.79 -1.74 -3.59
CA CYS A 20 -9.86 -2.80 -2.61
C CYS A 20 -11.26 -3.40 -2.54
N LYS A 21 -11.32 -4.61 -1.97
CA LYS A 21 -12.56 -5.30 -1.64
C LYS A 21 -12.64 -5.45 -0.14
N ILE A 22 -13.82 -5.19 0.42
CA ILE A 22 -14.12 -5.53 1.82
C ILE A 22 -14.30 -7.04 1.91
N VAL A 23 -13.50 -7.69 2.75
CA VAL A 23 -13.51 -9.15 2.93
C VAL A 23 -14.04 -9.59 4.29
N ASP A 24 -14.02 -8.69 5.27
CA ASP A 24 -14.60 -8.91 6.59
C ASP A 24 -14.98 -7.56 7.22
N TRP A 25 -15.95 -7.57 8.12
CA TRP A 25 -16.28 -6.42 8.96
C TRP A 25 -16.86 -6.87 10.29
N ASP A 26 -16.59 -6.10 11.35
CA ASP A 26 -17.17 -6.31 12.67
C ASP A 26 -17.63 -4.98 13.27
N GLN A 27 -18.62 -5.03 14.15
CA GLN A 27 -19.10 -3.87 14.88
C GLN A 27 -18.61 -3.93 16.33
N LEU A 28 -17.84 -2.92 16.71
CA LEU A 28 -17.38 -2.75 18.09
C LEU A 28 -18.55 -2.43 19.03
N ASP A 29 -18.37 -2.68 20.32
CA ASP A 29 -19.37 -2.41 21.38
C ASP A 29 -19.84 -0.93 21.41
N ASN A 30 -19.03 -0.01 20.90
CA ASN A 30 -19.34 1.42 20.81
C ASN A 30 -20.09 1.80 19.51
N GLY A 31 -20.42 0.83 18.66
CA GLY A 31 -21.13 1.01 17.40
C GLY A 31 -20.27 1.30 16.19
N LEU A 32 -18.95 1.50 16.34
CA LEU A 32 -18.02 1.71 15.22
C LEU A 32 -17.77 0.42 14.43
N LEU A 33 -17.53 0.54 13.13
CA LEU A 33 -17.20 -0.59 12.27
C LEU A 33 -15.68 -0.74 12.11
N VAL A 34 -15.19 -1.95 12.31
CA VAL A 34 -13.87 -2.38 11.89
C VAL A 34 -14.03 -3.10 10.56
N ILE A 35 -13.28 -2.70 9.54
CA ILE A 35 -13.38 -3.23 8.19
C ILE A 35 -12.03 -3.79 7.78
N THR A 36 -12.01 -5.05 7.34
CA THR A 36 -10.85 -5.70 6.73
C THR A 36 -10.99 -5.64 5.21
N ILE A 37 -9.95 -5.14 4.55
CA ILE A 37 -9.92 -5.00 3.09
C ILE A 37 -8.75 -5.77 2.47
N GLU A 38 -8.92 -6.16 1.22
CA GLU A 38 -7.86 -6.65 0.35
C GLU A 38 -7.63 -5.68 -0.80
N GLY A 39 -6.40 -5.19 -0.95
CA GLY A 39 -5.99 -4.41 -2.12
C GLY A 39 -5.85 -5.29 -3.36
N LEU A 40 -6.38 -4.84 -4.49
CA LEU A 40 -6.52 -5.65 -5.71
C LEU A 40 -5.84 -5.04 -6.94
N ALA A 41 -6.01 -3.75 -7.17
CA ALA A 41 -5.47 -3.12 -8.37
C ALA A 41 -5.19 -1.65 -8.13
N LYS A 42 -4.05 -1.17 -8.64
CA LYS A 42 -3.79 0.26 -8.67
C LYS A 42 -4.68 0.94 -9.70
N PHE A 43 -5.09 2.17 -9.43
CA PHE A 43 -5.81 3.02 -10.36
C PHE A 43 -5.29 4.45 -10.32
N ARG A 44 -5.59 5.20 -11.38
CA ARG A 44 -5.40 6.63 -11.46
C ARG A 44 -6.75 7.32 -11.62
N ILE A 45 -6.97 8.38 -10.86
CA ILE A 45 -8.15 9.24 -10.92
C ILE A 45 -8.03 10.16 -12.14
N SER A 46 -8.99 10.05 -13.05
CA SER A 46 -9.17 10.96 -14.18
C SER A 46 -9.99 12.18 -13.79
N ASP A 47 -11.06 11.98 -13.01
CA ASP A 47 -11.93 13.04 -12.47
C ASP A 47 -12.46 12.70 -11.07
N CYS A 48 -12.73 13.71 -10.23
CA CYS A 48 -13.27 13.55 -8.89
C CYS A 48 -14.30 14.64 -8.54
N TRP A 49 -15.39 14.25 -7.89
CA TRP A 49 -16.45 15.16 -7.46
C TRP A 49 -17.05 14.72 -6.13
N GLN A 50 -17.85 15.58 -5.52
CA GLN A 50 -18.66 15.22 -4.37
C GLN A 50 -20.06 14.84 -4.87
N GLY A 51 -20.50 13.62 -4.61
CA GLY A 51 -21.84 13.13 -4.96
C GLY A 51 -22.94 13.69 -4.06
N ASP A 52 -24.19 13.39 -4.39
CA ASP A 52 -25.38 13.96 -3.74
C ASP A 52 -25.46 13.67 -2.22
N GLY A 53 -24.85 12.57 -1.77
CA GLY A 53 -24.76 12.19 -0.36
C GLY A 53 -23.55 12.76 0.39
N GLY A 54 -22.76 13.64 -0.25
CA GLY A 54 -21.54 14.21 0.33
C GLY A 54 -20.30 13.31 0.23
N LEU A 55 -20.43 12.11 -0.36
CA LEU A 55 -19.32 11.17 -0.59
C LEU A 55 -18.45 11.65 -1.74
N LEU A 56 -17.13 11.49 -1.63
CA LEU A 56 -16.23 11.69 -2.77
C LEU A 56 -16.34 10.53 -3.74
N GLU A 57 -16.61 10.85 -5.00
CA GLU A 57 -16.70 9.92 -6.12
C GLU A 57 -15.64 10.27 -7.16
N ALA A 58 -15.23 9.27 -7.94
CA ALA A 58 -14.18 9.45 -8.94
C ALA A 58 -14.38 8.52 -10.14
N THR A 59 -13.99 9.03 -11.32
CA THR A 59 -13.74 8.19 -12.50
C THR A 59 -12.27 7.80 -12.49
N VAL A 60 -11.99 6.52 -12.72
CA VAL A 60 -10.64 5.97 -12.58
C VAL A 60 -10.27 5.08 -13.75
N ASP A 61 -8.98 5.09 -14.09
CA ASP A 61 -8.34 4.18 -15.01
C ASP A 61 -7.48 3.19 -14.22
N PHE A 62 -7.73 1.89 -14.40
CA PHE A 62 -6.97 0.84 -13.70
C PHE A 62 -5.62 0.60 -14.36
N SER A 63 -4.59 0.32 -13.56
CA SER A 63 -3.31 -0.16 -14.08
C SER A 63 -3.48 -1.55 -14.67
N ASP A 64 -2.93 -1.74 -15.86
CA ASP A 64 -2.83 -3.06 -16.48
C ASP A 64 -1.70 -3.90 -15.91
N GLN A 65 -0.68 -3.27 -15.29
CA GLN A 65 0.48 -3.97 -14.73
C GLN A 65 0.31 -4.25 -13.24
N ASP A 66 0.11 -3.20 -12.46
CA ASP A 66 0.15 -3.23 -11.00
C ASP A 66 -1.20 -3.64 -10.39
N ARG A 67 -1.44 -4.95 -10.42
CA ARG A 67 -2.65 -5.59 -9.93
C ARG A 67 -2.39 -7.04 -9.52
N THR A 68 -3.25 -7.58 -8.67
CA THR A 68 -3.19 -8.98 -8.24
C THR A 68 -3.53 -9.94 -9.38
N GLY A 69 -3.11 -11.20 -9.24
CA GLY A 69 -3.36 -12.26 -10.22
C GLY A 69 -2.44 -12.24 -11.44
N LYS A 70 -1.36 -11.43 -11.41
CA LYS A 70 -0.27 -11.51 -12.37
C LYS A 70 0.59 -12.73 -12.12
N ASP A 71 1.25 -13.20 -13.18
CA ASP A 71 2.27 -14.23 -13.06
C ASP A 71 3.39 -13.74 -12.14
N PRO A 72 3.89 -14.59 -11.23
CA PRO A 72 4.97 -14.21 -10.33
C PRO A 72 6.24 -13.92 -11.13
N ILE A 73 6.97 -12.89 -10.71
CA ILE A 73 8.27 -12.57 -11.27
C ILE A 73 9.32 -13.13 -10.30
N PRO A 74 10.10 -14.15 -10.70
CA PRO A 74 11.08 -14.76 -9.83
C PRO A 74 12.20 -13.78 -9.48
N LEU A 75 12.64 -13.83 -8.23
CA LEU A 75 13.77 -13.07 -7.74
C LEU A 75 15.08 -13.83 -7.95
N ASP A 76 16.17 -13.09 -8.14
CA ASP A 76 17.53 -13.63 -8.07
C ASP A 76 18.16 -13.40 -6.68
N ASP A 77 19.33 -14.00 -6.47
CA ASP A 77 20.03 -13.94 -5.19
C ASP A 77 20.44 -12.51 -4.76
N ALA A 78 20.44 -11.53 -5.66
CA ALA A 78 20.77 -10.15 -5.31
C ALA A 78 19.72 -9.51 -4.38
N TYR A 79 18.49 -10.02 -4.41
CA TYR A 79 17.38 -9.51 -3.59
C TYR A 79 17.22 -10.20 -2.23
N ASN A 80 18.05 -11.20 -1.91
CA ASN A 80 17.98 -11.94 -0.64
C ASN A 80 18.02 -11.03 0.60
N ALA A 81 18.83 -9.95 0.56
CA ALA A 81 18.90 -9.00 1.67
C ALA A 81 17.57 -8.25 1.91
N LEU A 82 16.81 -7.95 0.85
CA LEU A 82 15.49 -7.33 0.95
C LEU A 82 14.43 -8.33 1.41
N VAL A 83 14.54 -9.58 1.00
CA VAL A 83 13.69 -10.67 1.49
C VAL A 83 13.89 -10.87 2.99
N ASP A 84 15.14 -10.92 3.46
CA ASP A 84 15.47 -11.01 4.88
C ASP A 84 14.93 -9.79 5.65
N LEU A 85 15.04 -8.58 5.07
CA LEU A 85 14.45 -7.38 5.66
C LEU A 85 12.92 -7.51 5.81
N LEU A 86 12.24 -7.98 4.77
CA LEU A 86 10.79 -8.17 4.80
C LEU A 86 10.37 -9.17 5.89
N GLN A 87 11.05 -10.31 5.98
CA GLN A 87 10.81 -11.32 7.02
C GLN A 87 11.01 -10.73 8.42
N ASN A 88 12.05 -9.92 8.62
CA ASN A 88 12.28 -9.25 9.90
C ASN A 88 11.17 -8.24 10.25
N LEU A 89 10.67 -7.49 9.26
CA LEU A 89 9.57 -6.55 9.44
C LEU A 89 8.26 -7.25 9.78
N GLU A 90 7.99 -8.39 9.16
CA GLU A 90 6.77 -9.18 9.38
C GLU A 90 6.72 -9.79 10.79
N ASN A 91 7.86 -10.26 11.30
CA ASN A 91 7.98 -10.79 12.65
C ASN A 91 7.81 -9.74 13.76
N HIS A 92 7.61 -8.46 13.41
CA HIS A 92 7.31 -7.43 14.40
C HIS A 92 5.88 -7.61 14.96
N PRO A 93 5.64 -7.53 16.28
CA PRO A 93 4.34 -7.86 16.89
C PRO A 93 3.13 -7.07 16.36
N MET A 94 3.36 -5.87 15.82
CA MET A 94 2.32 -5.03 15.20
C MET A 94 1.97 -5.44 13.76
N VAL A 95 2.82 -6.22 13.11
CA VAL A 95 2.67 -6.68 11.72
C VAL A 95 2.21 -8.13 11.68
N GLU A 96 2.74 -8.98 12.57
CA GLU A 96 2.37 -10.40 12.69
C GLU A 96 0.85 -10.59 12.79
N GLN A 97 0.17 -9.70 13.51
CA GLN A 97 -1.30 -9.73 13.67
C GLN A 97 -2.07 -9.54 12.36
N LYS A 98 -1.44 -9.01 11.30
CA LYS A 98 -2.05 -8.80 9.99
C LYS A 98 -2.17 -10.08 9.16
N ASN A 99 -1.53 -11.20 9.55
CA ASN A 99 -1.56 -12.48 8.83
C ASN A 99 -1.39 -12.33 7.31
N LEU A 100 -0.34 -11.61 6.90
CA LEU A 100 -0.11 -11.29 5.50
C LEU A 100 0.22 -12.58 4.73
N SER A 101 -0.48 -12.83 3.62
CA SER A 101 0.00 -13.81 2.65
C SER A 101 1.07 -13.13 1.79
N ILE A 102 2.29 -13.67 1.86
CA ILE A 102 3.47 -13.15 1.16
C ILE A 102 4.16 -14.31 0.44
N ASN A 103 4.35 -14.17 -0.86
CA ASN A 103 5.26 -15.00 -1.63
C ASN A 103 6.64 -14.31 -1.70
N TYR A 104 7.59 -14.74 -0.88
CA TYR A 104 8.94 -14.14 -0.84
C TYR A 104 9.77 -14.37 -2.09
N ASP A 105 9.37 -15.28 -2.98
CA ASP A 105 10.04 -15.53 -4.25
C ASP A 105 9.45 -14.69 -5.41
N ASN A 106 8.50 -13.79 -5.11
CA ASN A 106 7.80 -12.95 -6.09
C ASN A 106 8.12 -11.47 -5.91
N LEU A 107 8.66 -10.83 -6.94
CA LEU A 107 8.99 -9.40 -6.95
C LEU A 107 7.78 -8.51 -6.65
N TRP A 108 6.59 -8.87 -7.13
CA TRP A 108 5.38 -8.08 -6.86
C TRP A 108 5.10 -7.97 -5.36
N ASP A 109 5.05 -9.13 -4.68
CA ASP A 109 4.82 -9.24 -3.24
C ASP A 109 5.92 -8.53 -2.46
N LEU A 110 7.19 -8.75 -2.82
CA LEU A 110 8.32 -8.10 -2.16
C LEU A 110 8.19 -6.58 -2.21
N GLY A 111 7.94 -6.02 -3.40
CA GLY A 111 7.80 -4.58 -3.59
C GLY A 111 6.59 -3.97 -2.88
N TRP A 112 5.42 -4.63 -2.94
CA TRP A 112 4.22 -4.17 -2.24
C TRP A 112 4.39 -4.18 -0.72
N ARG A 113 4.90 -5.28 -0.16
CA ARG A 113 5.01 -5.45 1.29
C ARG A 113 6.09 -4.58 1.88
N LEU A 114 7.25 -4.44 1.24
CA LEU A 114 8.26 -3.49 1.69
C LEU A 114 7.75 -2.04 1.59
N GLY A 115 7.06 -1.66 0.51
CA GLY A 115 6.46 -0.34 0.39
C GLY A 115 5.43 -0.03 1.48
N GLU A 116 4.71 -1.05 1.96
CA GLU A 116 3.76 -0.92 3.08
C GLU A 116 4.49 -0.84 4.44
N LEU A 117 5.46 -1.72 4.67
CA LEU A 117 5.99 -2.02 6.02
C LEU A 117 7.22 -1.19 6.40
N ILE A 118 8.03 -0.71 5.45
CA ILE A 118 9.20 0.11 5.77
C ILE A 118 8.75 1.40 6.48
N PRO A 119 9.43 1.83 7.56
CA PRO A 119 9.07 3.01 8.35
C PRO A 119 9.57 4.31 7.70
N ILE A 120 8.98 4.66 6.56
CA ILE A 120 9.22 5.91 5.82
C ILE A 120 8.00 6.85 5.88
N GLU A 121 8.23 8.12 5.55
CA GLU A 121 7.18 9.12 5.44
C GLU A 121 6.08 8.70 4.46
N VAL A 122 4.83 9.08 4.76
CA VAL A 122 3.65 8.78 3.93
C VAL A 122 3.81 9.30 2.50
N SER A 123 4.46 10.46 2.32
CA SER A 123 4.79 11.04 1.01
C SER A 123 5.64 10.09 0.17
N LYS A 124 6.64 9.44 0.77
CA LYS A 124 7.50 8.45 0.10
C LYS A 124 6.73 7.15 -0.19
N LYS A 125 5.85 6.71 0.71
CA LYS A 125 4.96 5.56 0.43
C LYS A 125 4.06 5.82 -0.78
N GLN A 126 3.51 7.03 -0.87
CA GLN A 126 2.73 7.44 -2.02
C GLN A 126 3.57 7.45 -3.31
N GLN A 127 4.82 7.94 -3.26
CA GLN A 127 5.73 7.88 -4.40
C GLN A 127 5.99 6.44 -4.85
N LEU A 128 6.18 5.50 -3.92
CA LEU A 128 6.35 4.07 -4.24
C LEU A 128 5.08 3.47 -4.87
N LEU A 129 3.90 3.82 -4.36
CA LEU A 129 2.62 3.41 -4.94
C LEU A 129 2.45 3.92 -6.38
N GLU A 130 2.96 5.12 -6.68
CA GLU A 130 2.85 5.73 -8.00
C GLU A 130 3.74 5.06 -9.07
N ILE A 131 4.74 4.27 -8.68
CA ILE A 131 5.58 3.50 -9.60
C ILE A 131 4.81 2.26 -10.09
N ASP A 132 4.72 2.06 -11.40
CA ASP A 132 4.00 0.93 -12.02
C ASP A 132 4.86 -0.30 -12.28
N ASP A 133 6.11 -0.08 -12.69
CA ASP A 133 7.06 -1.16 -12.92
C ASP A 133 7.59 -1.71 -11.57
N PRO A 134 7.43 -3.02 -11.30
CA PRO A 134 7.90 -3.62 -10.05
C PRO A 134 9.43 -3.55 -9.89
N TRP A 135 10.20 -3.54 -10.98
CA TRP A 135 11.67 -3.39 -10.93
C TRP A 135 12.08 -1.98 -10.56
N GLU A 136 11.40 -0.97 -11.10
CA GLU A 136 11.62 0.41 -10.68
C GLU A 136 11.25 0.61 -9.21
N ARG A 137 10.16 -0.01 -8.76
CA ARG A 137 9.71 0.07 -7.36
C ARG A 137 10.74 -0.55 -6.42
N ILE A 138 11.24 -1.74 -6.72
CA ILE A 138 12.21 -2.39 -5.83
C ILE A 138 13.52 -1.61 -5.79
N SER A 139 13.97 -1.04 -6.92
CA SER A 139 15.16 -0.18 -6.96
C SER A 139 14.99 1.11 -6.15
N ALA A 140 13.78 1.70 -6.15
CA ALA A 140 13.47 2.84 -5.29
C ALA A 140 13.49 2.45 -3.81
N ILE A 141 12.96 1.26 -3.46
CA ILE A 141 12.99 0.71 -2.10
C ILE A 141 14.43 0.49 -1.64
N GLU A 142 15.29 -0.12 -2.45
CA GLU A 142 16.71 -0.33 -2.13
C GLU A 142 17.42 0.97 -1.75
N LYS A 143 17.20 2.04 -2.52
CA LYS A 143 17.76 3.36 -2.24
C LYS A 143 17.28 3.90 -0.89
N LEU A 144 15.98 3.80 -0.62
CA LEU A 144 15.40 4.25 0.65
C LEU A 144 15.97 3.48 1.83
N VAL A 145 16.12 2.16 1.72
CA VAL A 145 16.72 1.32 2.77
C VAL A 145 18.19 1.68 2.99
N ALA A 146 18.95 1.90 1.91
CA ALA A 146 20.35 2.32 2.01
C ALA A 146 20.51 3.68 2.69
N ASP A 147 19.67 4.66 2.35
CA ASP A 147 19.67 5.98 2.97
C ASP A 147 19.39 5.88 4.48
N MET A 148 18.40 5.07 4.88
CA MET A 148 18.07 4.83 6.28
C MET A 148 19.22 4.17 7.06
N ALA A 149 19.92 3.22 6.44
CA ALA A 149 21.08 2.56 7.05
C ALA A 149 22.25 3.54 7.26
N ASN A 150 22.44 4.49 6.34
CA ASN A 150 23.47 5.53 6.46
C ASN A 150 23.12 6.59 7.52
N GLU A 151 21.83 6.90 7.73
CA GLU A 151 21.38 7.83 8.77
C GLU A 151 21.43 7.24 10.18
N ALA A 152 21.40 5.91 10.29
CA ALA A 152 21.45 5.18 11.56
C ALA A 152 22.88 4.89 12.06
N GLY A 153 23.91 5.12 11.23
CA GLY A 153 25.33 4.90 11.54
C GLY A 153 26.06 6.15 11.98
#